data_AF-A0LAL6-F1
#
_entry.id   AF-A0LAL6-F1
#
_cell.length_a   1.000
_cell.length_b   1.000
_cell.length_c   1.000
_cell.angle_alpha   90.00
_cell.angle_beta   90.00
_cell.angle_gamma   90.00
#
_symmetry.space_group_name_H-M   'P 1'
#
loop_
_entity.id
_entity.type
_entity.pdbx_description
1 polymer ?
#
loop_
_entity_poly.entity_id
_entity_poly.type
_entity_poly.pdbx_seq_one_letter_code
_entity_poly.pdbx_strand_id
1 'polypeptide(L)' 'MEPFKERFNAPLVRAMAAHLQRVMPGFDGPRFCHIALQGLDALELKARSRQITRALVATLPASFSPCLTFLCRI' A
#
# COMPACT_ATOMS: atom_id res chain seq x y z
N MET A 1 -10.18 -13.11 -20.03
CA MET A 1 -9.77 -11.69 -20.11
C MET A 1 -10.12 -11.05 -18.79
N GLU A 2 -9.16 -10.71 -17.93
CA GLU A 2 -9.44 -9.79 -16.81
C GLU A 2 -8.41 -8.65 -16.67
N PRO A 3 -8.08 -7.93 -17.76
CA PRO A 3 -7.13 -6.84 -17.67
C PRO A 3 -7.81 -5.63 -16.98
N PHE A 4 -7.16 -5.10 -15.95
CA PHE A 4 -7.50 -3.90 -15.17
C PHE A 4 -8.24 -4.10 -13.84
N LYS A 5 -9.25 -4.97 -13.74
CA LYS A 5 -9.97 -5.19 -12.46
C LYS A 5 -9.13 -5.93 -11.41
N GLU A 6 -8.10 -6.65 -11.83
CA GLU A 6 -7.21 -7.42 -10.95
C GLU A 6 -5.97 -6.64 -10.46
N ARG A 7 -5.83 -5.35 -10.79
CA ARG A 7 -4.57 -4.65 -10.53
C ARG A 7 -4.25 -4.51 -9.04
N PHE A 8 -5.25 -4.29 -8.17
CA PHE A 8 -5.03 -4.23 -6.72
C PHE A 8 -5.42 -5.56 -6.09
N ASN A 9 -4.56 -6.57 -6.27
CA ASN A 9 -4.73 -7.91 -5.72
C ASN A 9 -3.64 -8.24 -4.69
N ALA A 10 -3.85 -9.31 -3.93
CA ALA A 10 -2.91 -9.72 -2.89
C ALA A 10 -1.47 -10.00 -3.39
N PRO A 11 -1.28 -10.66 -4.55
CA PRO A 11 0.04 -10.82 -5.15
C PRO A 11 0.77 -9.49 -5.41
N LEU A 12 0.09 -8.49 -5.96
CA LEU A 12 0.71 -7.18 -6.21
C LEU A 12 1.15 -6.53 -4.90
N VAL A 13 0.28 -6.50 -3.89
CA VAL A 13 0.58 -5.89 -2.59
C VAL A 13 1.81 -6.56 -1.95
N ARG A 14 1.91 -7.89 -2.03
CA ARG A 14 3.09 -8.62 -1.53
C ARG A 14 4.35 -8.29 -2.32
N ALA A 15 4.26 -8.19 -3.65
CA ALA A 15 5.39 -7.79 -4.49
C ALA A 15 5.86 -6.35 -4.16
N MET A 16 4.92 -5.41 -3.98
CA MET A 16 5.23 -4.05 -3.55
C MET A 16 5.94 -4.04 -2.19
N ALA A 17 5.45 -4.82 -1.22
CA ALA A 17 6.08 -4.93 0.09
C ALA A 17 7.53 -5.42 0.00
N ALA A 18 7.78 -6.47 -0.78
CA ALA A 18 9.13 -7.02 -0.98
C ALA A 18 10.07 -6.01 -1.67
N HIS A 19 9.57 -5.29 -2.69
CA HIS A 19 10.34 -4.23 -3.34
C HIS A 19 10.68 -3.09 -2.37
N LEU A 20 9.73 -2.66 -1.55
CA LEU A 20 9.91 -1.59 -0.56
C LEU A 20 10.88 -1.99 0.54
N GLN A 21 10.77 -3.21 1.07
CA GLN A 21 11.71 -3.76 2.05
C GLN A 21 13.15 -3.78 1.53
N ARG A 22 13.34 -4.08 0.23
CA ARG A 22 14.67 -4.14 -0.37
C ARG A 22 15.33 -2.76 -0.47
N VAL A 23 14.55 -1.71 -0.72
CA VAL A 23 15.08 -0.34 -0.95
C VAL A 23 15.03 0.53 0.30
N MET A 24 14.25 0.14 1.31
CA MET A 24 14.01 0.94 2.52
C MET A 24 14.28 0.11 3.79
N PRO A 25 15.49 0.24 4.36
CA PRO A 25 15.82 -0.35 5.65
C PRO A 25 14.84 0.16 6.72
N GLY A 26 14.21 -0.76 7.45
CA GLY A 26 13.22 -0.42 8.49
C GLY A 26 11.76 -0.32 8.02
N PHE A 27 11.47 -0.62 6.74
CA PHE A 27 10.09 -0.69 6.26
C PHE A 27 9.35 -1.94 6.80
N ASP A 28 8.20 -1.73 7.43
CA ASP A 28 7.36 -2.80 7.98
C ASP A 28 6.44 -3.42 6.91
N GLY A 29 7.03 -4.25 6.06
CA GLY A 29 6.34 -4.98 4.99
C GLY A 29 5.18 -5.89 5.47
N PRO A 30 5.31 -6.63 6.58
CA PRO A 30 4.20 -7.40 7.15
C PRO A 30 3.01 -6.52 7.54
N ARG A 31 3.24 -5.40 8.23
CA ARG A 31 2.18 -4.46 8.60
C ARG A 31 1.55 -3.80 7.38
N PHE A 32 2.35 -3.48 6.36
CA PHE A 32 1.86 -2.92 5.11
C PHE A 32 0.88 -3.89 4.44
N CYS A 33 1.26 -5.16 4.30
CA CYS A 33 0.40 -6.19 3.72
C CYS A 33 -0.89 -6.36 4.54
N HIS A 34 -0.80 -6.37 5.87
CA HIS A 34 -1.97 -6.51 6.73
C HIS A 34 -3.00 -5.39 6.47
N ILE A 35 -2.56 -4.14 6.47
CA ILE A 35 -3.45 -2.98 6.24
C ILE A 35 -3.94 -2.94 4.80
N ALA A 36 -3.06 -3.21 3.82
CA ALA A 36 -3.40 -3.14 2.40
C ALA A 36 -4.34 -4.26 1.93
N LEU A 37 -4.35 -5.42 2.61
CA LEU A 37 -5.20 -6.57 2.24
C LEU A 37 -6.51 -6.64 3.03
N GLN A 38 -6.63 -5.87 4.12
CA GLN A 38 -7.81 -5.92 4.98
C GLN A 38 -9.09 -5.54 4.22
N GLY A 39 -9.99 -6.50 4.01
CA GLY A 39 -11.29 -6.26 3.36
C GLY A 39 -11.19 -5.87 1.88
N LEU A 40 -10.07 -6.15 1.21
CA LEU A 40 -9.79 -5.72 -0.17
C LEU A 40 -10.87 -6.20 -1.16
N ASP A 41 -11.41 -7.41 -0.97
CA ASP A 41 -12.42 -8.01 -1.85
C ASP A 41 -13.75 -7.24 -1.83
N ALA A 42 -14.09 -6.60 -0.71
CA ALA A 42 -15.32 -5.83 -0.54
C ALA A 42 -15.23 -4.39 -1.07
N LEU A 43 -14.07 -3.97 -1.58
CA LEU A 43 -13.81 -2.60 -1.99
C LEU A 43 -13.81 -2.42 -3.50
N GLU A 44 -14.40 -1.32 -3.95
CA GLU A 44 -14.26 -0.81 -5.32
C GLU A 44 -12.82 -0.36 -5.60
N LEU A 45 -12.41 -0.37 -6.87
CA LEU A 45 -11.03 -0.12 -7.31
C LEU A 45 -10.42 1.18 -6.73
N LYS A 46 -11.21 2.27 -6.69
CA LYS A 46 -10.78 3.57 -6.13
C LYS A 46 -10.52 3.49 -4.62
N ALA A 47 -11.32 2.71 -3.90
CA ALA A 47 -11.15 2.49 -2.48
C ALA A 47 -9.92 1.62 -2.20
N ARG A 48 -9.70 0.58 -3.01
CA ARG A 48 -8.46 -0.24 -2.96
C ARG A 48 -7.21 0.61 -3.12
N SER A 49 -7.19 1.50 -4.12
CA SER A 49 -6.06 2.43 -4.34
C SER A 49 -5.80 3.32 -3.11
N ARG A 50 -6.85 3.94 -2.54
CA ARG A 50 -6.71 4.75 -1.32
C ARG A 50 -6.21 3.95 -0.12
N GLN A 51 -6.68 2.72 0.03
CA GLN A 51 -6.24 1.84 1.12
C GLN A 51 -4.77 1.49 1.01
N ILE A 52 -4.28 1.15 -0.19
CA ILE A 52 -2.86 0.89 -0.41
C ILE A 52 -2.02 2.13 -0.11
N THR A 53 -2.46 3.33 -0.52
CA THR A 53 -1.79 4.58 -0.18
C THR A 53 -1.75 4.81 1.33
N ARG A 54 -2.86 4.58 2.04
CA ARG A 54 -2.91 4.71 3.51
C ARG A 54 -1.99 3.70 4.21
N ALA A 55 -1.97 2.45 3.73
CA ALA A 55 -1.07 1.42 4.24
C ALA A 55 0.38 1.86 4.08
N LEU A 56 0.73 2.40 2.91
CA LEU A 56 2.08 2.90 2.63
C LEU A 56 2.47 4.03 3.60
N VAL A 57 1.63 5.07 3.75
CA VAL A 57 1.87 6.18 4.68
C VAL A 57 2.04 5.69 6.13
N ALA A 58 1.25 4.69 6.54
CA ALA A 58 1.28 4.15 7.90
C ALA A 58 2.52 3.30 8.20
N THR A 59 3.21 2.77 7.19
CA THR A 59 4.39 1.91 7.36
C THR A 59 5.68 2.54 6.86
N LEU A 60 5.63 3.78 6.38
CA LEU A 60 6.83 4.55 6.06
C LEU A 60 7.54 4.96 7.35
N PRO A 61 8.88 4.83 7.41
CA PRO A 61 9.66 5.26 8.55
C PRO A 61 9.62 6.79 8.69
N ALA A 62 9.59 7.28 9.94
CA ALA A 62 9.46 8.70 10.27
C ALA A 62 10.54 9.59 9.62
N SER A 63 11.69 9.02 9.26
CA SER A 63 12.78 9.72 8.54
C SER A 63 12.39 10.18 7.12
N PHE A 64 11.32 9.64 6.52
CA PHE A 64 10.80 10.07 5.21
C PHE A 64 9.74 11.18 5.31
N SER A 65 9.52 11.75 6.50
CA SER A 65 8.33 12.54 6.83
C SER A 65 8.50 14.07 6.84
N PRO A 66 8.75 14.72 5.68
CA PRO A 66 8.21 16.08 5.53
C PRO A 66 7.05 16.19 4.54
N CYS A 67 6.90 15.28 3.56
CA CYS A 67 6.01 15.54 2.41
C CYS A 67 4.71 14.70 2.35
N LEU A 68 4.55 13.69 3.22
CA LEU A 68 3.39 12.77 3.17
C LEU A 68 2.06 13.42 3.64
N THR A 69 2.12 14.51 4.39
CA THR A 69 0.93 15.24 4.88
C THR A 69 0.06 15.78 3.74
N PHE A 70 0.63 16.05 2.56
CA PHE A 70 -0.12 16.56 1.41
C PHE A 70 -0.85 15.48 0.61
N LEU A 71 -0.37 14.22 0.65
CA LEU A 71 -0.94 13.14 -0.17
C LEU A 71 -2.32 12.68 0.33
N CYS A 72 -2.66 12.90 1.61
CA CYS A 72 -3.96 12.54 2.18
C CYS A 72 -5.05 13.60 2.00
N ARG A 73 -4.77 14.74 1.34
CA ARG A 73 -5.66 15.90 1.27
C ARG A 73 -6.29 16.14 -0.13
N ILE A 74 -6.15 15.18 -1.05
CA ILE A 74 -6.70 15.21 -2.42
C ILE A 74 -7.64 14.02 -2.63
#